data_AF-G8JUP3-F1
#
_entry.id   AF-G8JUP3-F1
#
_cell.length_a   1.000
_cell.length_b   1.000
_cell.length_c   1.000
_cell.angle_alpha   90.00
_cell.angle_beta   90.00
_cell.angle_gamma   90.00
#
_symmetry.space_group_name_H-M   'P 1'
#
loop_
_entity.id
_entity.type
_entity.pdbx_description
1 polymer ?
#
loop_
_entity_poly.entity_id
_entity_poly.type
_entity_poly.pdbx_seq_one_letter_code
_entity_poly.pdbx_strand_id
1 'polypeptide(L)'
;MRHIPSGLEQWLYIKLLRSAKFHSFVRSIYCKVNRIQVNNPNAVSQSNFIFQPTATHKFNAFCLLFWDELKNSIGLKRTFNDHFRH
;
A
#
# COMPACT_ATOMS: atom_id res chain seq x y z
N MET A 1 10.11 22.78 -25.69
CA MET A 1 8.81 22.46 -25.06
C MET A 1 8.25 21.25 -25.79
N ARG A 2 8.30 20.05 -25.20
CA ARG A 2 7.84 18.81 -25.84
C ARG A 2 6.42 18.52 -25.38
N HIS A 3 5.49 18.67 -26.31
CA HIS A 3 4.11 18.26 -26.16
C HIS A 3 4.06 16.74 -26.31
N ILE A 4 3.78 16.01 -25.21
CA ILE A 4 3.47 14.58 -25.28
C ILE A 4 1.95 14.48 -25.12
N PRO A 5 1.21 14.01 -26.14
CA PRO A 5 -0.25 13.92 -26.06
C PRO A 5 -0.60 12.69 -25.21
N SER A 6 -0.62 12.87 -23.89
CA SER A 6 -0.84 11.79 -22.93
C SER A 6 -2.10 12.02 -22.12
N GLY A 7 -3.28 11.87 -22.72
CA GLY A 7 -4.55 12.10 -22.00
C GLY A 7 -4.63 11.29 -20.70
N LEU A 8 -4.21 10.03 -20.72
CA LEU A 8 -4.19 9.16 -19.54
C LEU A 8 -3.06 9.49 -18.57
N GLU A 9 -1.84 9.75 -19.04
CA GLU A 9 -0.74 10.07 -18.12
C GLU A 9 -0.95 11.44 -17.48
N GLN A 10 -1.45 12.41 -18.23
CA GLN A 10 -1.78 13.74 -17.73
C GLN A 10 -2.98 13.68 -16.78
N TRP A 11 -3.99 12.86 -17.06
CA TRP A 11 -5.08 12.60 -16.13
C TRP A 11 -4.59 11.93 -14.84
N LEU A 12 -3.75 10.91 -14.96
CA LEU A 12 -3.17 10.19 -13.81
C LEU A 12 -2.27 11.13 -13.00
N TYR A 13 -1.46 11.94 -13.67
CA TYR A 13 -0.61 12.95 -13.07
C TYR A 13 -1.45 13.98 -12.29
N ILE A 14 -2.49 14.55 -12.90
CA ILE A 14 -3.39 15.50 -12.23
C ILE A 14 -4.11 14.81 -11.06
N LYS A 15 -4.53 13.56 -11.22
CA LYS A 15 -5.24 12.79 -10.17
C LYS A 15 -4.32 12.48 -9.00
N LEU A 16 -3.06 12.15 -9.25
CA LEU A 16 -2.02 11.98 -8.23
C LEU A 16 -1.72 13.32 -7.55
N LEU A 17 -1.55 14.40 -8.32
CA LEU A 17 -1.29 15.74 -7.78
C LEU A 17 -2.44 16.30 -6.94
N ARG A 18 -3.68 15.88 -7.18
CA ARG A 18 -4.85 16.29 -6.37
C ARG A 18 -5.07 15.40 -5.16
N SER A 19 -4.43 14.23 -5.07
CA SER A 19 -4.65 13.28 -3.99
C SER A 19 -3.82 13.64 -2.77
N ALA A 20 -4.49 14.07 -1.69
CA ALA A 20 -3.82 14.36 -0.40
C ALA A 20 -3.01 13.17 0.13
N LYS A 21 -3.48 11.93 -0.11
CA LYS A 21 -2.76 10.71 0.28
C LYS A 21 -1.44 10.53 -0.47
N PHE A 22 -1.42 10.88 -1.76
CA PHE A 22 -0.21 10.81 -2.56
C PHE A 22 0.82 11.83 -2.07
N HIS A 23 0.40 13.05 -1.72
CA HIS A 23 1.28 14.05 -1.09
C HIS A 23 1.85 13.58 0.25
N SER A 24 1.02 12.98 1.12
CA SER A 24 1.50 12.40 2.37
C SER A 24 2.53 11.29 2.14
N PHE A 25 2.32 10.45 1.12
CA PHE A 25 3.26 9.38 0.77
C PHE A 25 4.60 9.92 0.26
N VAL A 26 4.57 10.87 -0.69
CA VAL A 26 5.79 11.51 -1.20
C VAL A 26 6.53 12.21 -0.06
N ARG A 27 5.82 12.88 0.85
CA ARG A 27 6.39 13.49 2.05
C ARG A 27 7.03 12.46 2.97
N SER A 28 6.40 11.32 3.20
CA SER A 28 6.98 10.22 3.99
C SER A 28 8.26 9.67 3.36
N ILE A 29 8.29 9.48 2.03
CA ILE A 29 9.51 9.04 1.33
C ILE A 29 10.59 10.11 1.44
N TYR A 30 10.27 11.37 1.17
CA TYR A 30 11.20 12.48 1.27
C TYR A 30 11.81 12.57 2.67
N CYS A 31 10.99 12.48 3.72
CA CYS A 31 11.47 12.47 5.10
C CYS A 31 12.32 11.23 5.39
N LYS A 32 11.98 10.05 4.86
CA LYS A 32 12.75 8.82 5.04
C LYS A 32 14.12 8.88 4.37
N VAL A 33 14.19 9.37 3.13
CA VAL A 33 15.44 9.52 2.38
C VAL A 33 16.34 10.57 3.03
N ASN A 34 15.77 11.70 3.44
CA ASN A 34 16.50 12.77 4.12
C ASN A 34 16.69 12.54 5.63
N ARG A 35 16.29 11.37 6.15
CA ARG A 35 16.36 11.01 7.58
C ARG A 35 15.73 12.05 8.52
N ILE A 36 14.73 12.80 8.05
CA ILE A 36 13.98 13.75 8.84
C ILE A 36 12.99 12.95 9.68
N GLN A 37 13.22 12.94 11.00
CA GLN A 37 12.32 12.26 11.93
C GLN A 37 11.03 13.06 12.04
N VAL A 38 9.97 12.58 11.37
CA VAL A 38 8.62 13.09 11.58
C VAL A 38 8.22 12.58 12.97
N ASN A 39 8.30 13.47 13.96
CA ASN A 39 8.13 13.17 15.37
C ASN A 39 6.89 12.27 15.57
N ASN A 40 7.12 11.02 15.97
CA ASN A 40 6.07 10.02 16.13
C ASN A 40 5.79 9.86 17.63
N PRO A 41 4.69 10.43 18.16
CA PRO A 41 4.36 10.31 19.59
C PRO A 41 3.87 8.92 20.00
N ASN A 42 3.78 7.94 19.09
CA ASN A 42 3.18 6.62 19.37
C ASN A 42 4.21 5.48 19.44
N ALA A 43 5.31 5.68 20.17
CA ALA A 43 6.10 4.57 20.70
C ALA A 43 5.33 3.89 21.85
N VAL A 44 4.14 3.35 21.55
CA VAL A 44 3.30 2.68 22.56
C VAL A 44 3.74 1.22 22.66
N SER A 45 4.47 0.98 23.75
CA SER A 45 4.51 -0.21 24.59
C SER A 45 4.28 -1.57 23.92
N GLN A 46 5.37 -2.32 23.82
CA GLN A 46 5.43 -3.73 23.50
C GLN A 46 4.54 -4.55 24.44
N SER A 47 3.42 -5.07 23.95
CA SER A 47 2.69 -6.14 24.61
C SER A 47 2.91 -7.46 23.84
N ASN A 48 3.82 -8.27 24.39
CA ASN A 48 3.91 -9.74 24.43
C ASN A 48 3.17 -10.62 23.39
N PHE A 49 3.10 -10.21 22.13
CA PHE A 49 2.93 -11.10 20.98
C PHE A 49 4.23 -11.08 20.19
N ILE A 50 4.89 -12.24 20.06
CA ILE A 50 6.21 -12.41 19.44
C ILE A 50 6.22 -11.92 17.97
N PHE A 51 5.05 -11.79 17.34
CA PHE A 51 4.90 -11.21 16.01
C PHE A 51 3.95 -10.00 16.03
N GLN A 52 4.50 -8.81 15.86
CA GLN A 52 3.72 -7.59 15.63
C GLN A 52 3.70 -7.30 14.13
N PRO A 53 2.59 -7.56 13.42
CA PRO A 53 2.50 -7.29 11.99
C PRO A 53 2.61 -5.80 11.74
N THR A 54 3.64 -5.40 10.99
CA THR A 54 3.84 -4.02 10.54
C THR A 54 2.71 -3.61 9.56
N ALA A 55 2.54 -2.30 9.37
CA ALA A 55 1.53 -1.80 8.42
C ALA A 55 1.72 -2.36 7.00
N THR A 56 2.97 -2.66 6.61
CA THR A 56 3.29 -3.31 5.34
C THR A 56 2.84 -4.76 5.30
N HIS A 57 2.96 -5.51 6.40
CA HIS A 57 2.44 -6.89 6.48
C HIS A 57 0.91 -6.89 6.34
N LYS A 58 0.22 -5.95 7.00
CA LYS A 58 -1.24 -5.81 6.89
C LYS A 58 -1.68 -5.42 5.49
N PHE A 59 -0.96 -4.50 4.83
CA PHE A 59 -1.26 -4.10 3.46
C PHE A 59 -1.03 -5.25 2.47
N ASN A 60 0.06 -6.00 2.62
CA ASN A 60 0.33 -7.15 1.77
C ASN A 60 -0.74 -8.24 1.95
N ALA A 61 -1.13 -8.53 3.20
CA ALA A 61 -2.23 -9.46 3.48
C ALA A 61 -3.55 -9.00 2.84
N PHE A 62 -3.87 -7.70 2.93
CA PHE A 62 -5.04 -7.12 2.28
C PHE A 62 -4.99 -7.27 0.76
N CYS A 63 -3.87 -6.94 0.11
CA CYS A 63 -3.72 -7.08 -1.33
C CYS A 63 -3.83 -8.55 -1.78
N LEU A 64 -3.27 -9.48 -1.02
CA LEU A 64 -3.33 -10.91 -1.32
C LEU A 64 -4.77 -11.43 -1.24
N LEU A 65 -5.51 -11.08 -0.18
CA LEU A 65 -6.94 -11.41 -0.05
C LEU A 65 -7.79 -10.78 -1.15
N PHE A 66 -7.56 -9.50 -1.45
CA PHE A 66 -8.28 -8.79 -2.49
C PHE A 66 -8.09 -9.45 -3.88
N TRP A 67 -6.87 -9.85 -4.20
CA TRP A 67 -6.60 -10.57 -5.45
C TRP A 67 -7.24 -11.96 -5.49
N ASP A 68 -7.32 -12.67 -4.35
CA ASP A 68 -7.99 -13.97 -4.28
C ASP A 68 -9.51 -13.84 -4.45
N GLU A 69 -10.13 -12.81 -3.84
CA GLU A 69 -11.56 -12.52 -4.02
C GLU A 69 -11.89 -12.08 -5.46
N LEU A 70 -11.02 -11.28 -6.08
CA LEU A 70 -11.19 -10.84 -7.46
C LEU A 70 -11.03 -12.00 -8.45
N LYS A 71 -10.11 -12.95 -8.19
CA LYS A 71 -10.04 -14.18 -8.98
C LYS A 71 -11.30 -15.02 -8.81
N ASN A 72 -11.81 -15.14 -7.59
CA ASN A 72 -13.05 -15.85 -7.32
C ASN A 72 -14.27 -15.23 -8.01
N SER A 73 -14.36 -13.90 -8.07
CA SER A 73 -15.49 -13.23 -8.75
C SER A 73 -15.45 -13.38 -10.27
N ILE A 74 -14.27 -13.65 -10.84
CA ILE A 74 -14.07 -13.93 -12.27
C ILE A 74 -14.16 -15.44 -12.57
N GLY A 75 -14.45 -16.28 -11.56
CA GLY A 75 -14.61 -17.73 -11.72
C GLY A 75 -13.31 -18.53 -11.76
N LEU A 76 -12.17 -17.92 -11.41
CA LEU A 76 -10.89 -18.63 -11.24
C LEU A 76 -10.82 -19.29 -9.86
N LYS A 77 -10.17 -20.46 -9.79
CA LYS A 77 -10.00 -21.25 -8.55
C LYS A 77 -9.27 -20.42 -7.48
N ARG A 78 -9.87 -20.30 -6.29
CA ARG A 78 -9.25 -19.71 -5.09
C ARG A 78 -7.95 -20.44 -4.75
N THR A 79 -6.89 -19.69 -4.47
CA THR A 79 -5.58 -20.27 -4.12
C THR A 79 -5.47 -20.53 -2.61
N PHE A 80 -6.22 -19.81 -1.78
CA PHE A 80 -6.01 -19.82 -0.32
C PHE A 80 -6.50 -21.10 0.40
N ASN A 81 -7.44 -21.85 -0.17
CA ASN A 81 -8.05 -23.01 0.51
C ASN A 81 -7.16 -24.27 0.50
N ASP A 82 -6.19 -24.35 -0.41
CA ASP A 82 -5.26 -25.50 -0.47
C ASP A 82 -4.15 -25.41 0.61
N HIS A 83 -3.87 -24.24 1.19
CA HIS A 83 -2.77 -24.05 2.13
C HIS A 83 -3.12 -24.36 3.60
N PHE A 84 -4.42 -24.44 3.95
CA PHE A 84 -4.90 -24.74 5.31
C PHE A 84 -5.41 -26.18 5.50
N ARG A 85 -5.28 -27.02 4.47
CA ARG A 85 -5.53 -28.46 4.54
C ARG A 85 -4.21 -29.21 4.71
N HIS A 86 -3.67 -29.23 5.93
CA HIS A 86 -2.66 -30.19 6.34
C HIS A 86 -2.82 -30.52 7.83
#